data_AF-A0A0K1PRX6-F1
#
_entry.id   AF-A0A0K1PRX6-F1
#
_cell.length_a   1.000
_cell.length_b   1.000
_cell.length_c   1.000
_cell.angle_alpha   90.00
_cell.angle_beta   90.00
_cell.angle_gamma   90.00
#
_symmetry.space_group_name_H-M   'P 1'
#
loop_
_entity.id
_entity.type
_entity.pdbx_description
1 polymer ?
#
loop_
_entity_poly.entity_id
_entity_poly.type
_entity_poly.pdbx_seq_one_letter_code
_entity_poly.pdbx_strand_id
1 'polypeptide(L)'
;MRLELSAPLSRPFKARGAQVVRVAEYTDLTIQISGKLTATPWDGHRGGIIAVFVNGAMQVDGTIDVDTCGLRDGVSYANTGLYDCGATLDRVPIAGFAAKGEGLVTMQYRGEGDGDPAAAPGGRGNGTNGGGGGQCHNAGAGGGGNGGAGGVGGREFSSDADGGAYGGLAGSALLYSVKERLVLGGGGGAGDRHKSIDTSGGRGAGAMLIRARSLKVTGDIHANGGSAGQTAHDGSGGGGAGGTIALFVTETASCDKVLRANGGAGGSTTMAQVGPGGGGGGGHVYLQSTNNGCSFEVKSGIAGIQANPNALDGPHYGATPATPEQGIIEVP
;
A
#
# COMPACT_ATOMS: atom_id res chain seq x y z
N MET A 1 -12.46 27.55 -14.11
CA MET A 1 -11.08 28.03 -14.31
C MET A 1 -10.49 27.30 -15.50
N ARG A 2 -10.12 27.99 -16.57
CA ARG A 2 -9.46 27.42 -17.75
C ARG A 2 -7.94 27.42 -17.49
N LEU A 3 -7.31 26.26 -17.56
CA LEU A 3 -5.85 26.14 -17.45
C LEU A 3 -5.26 26.30 -18.86
N GLU A 4 -4.39 27.30 -19.06
CA GLU A 4 -3.61 27.43 -20.29
C GLU A 4 -2.15 27.12 -19.98
N LEU A 5 -1.58 26.19 -20.74
CA LEU A 5 -0.17 25.84 -20.63
C LEU A 5 0.63 26.80 -21.52
N SER A 6 1.68 27.40 -20.98
CA SER A 6 2.60 28.26 -21.73
C SER A 6 3.54 27.48 -22.67
N ALA A 7 3.58 26.16 -22.53
CA ALA A 7 4.37 25.25 -23.35
C ALA A 7 3.62 23.92 -23.55
N PRO A 8 3.89 23.18 -24.65
CA PRO A 8 3.31 21.85 -24.85
C PRO A 8 3.78 20.87 -23.78
N LEU A 9 2.93 19.88 -23.47
CA LEU A 9 3.31 18.76 -22.62
C LEU A 9 4.39 17.93 -23.32
N SER A 10 5.41 17.50 -22.58
CA SER A 10 6.49 16.66 -23.10
C SER A 10 6.04 15.24 -23.45
N ARG A 11 4.87 14.82 -22.97
CA ARG A 11 4.24 13.52 -23.22
C ARG A 11 2.73 13.68 -23.41
N PRO A 12 2.08 12.83 -24.22
CA PRO A 12 0.62 12.79 -24.29
C PRO A 12 0.04 12.20 -23.00
N PHE A 13 -1.03 12.80 -22.48
CA PHE A 13 -1.79 12.29 -21.34
C PHE A 13 -3.25 12.09 -21.73
N LYS A 14 -3.88 11.03 -21.23
CA LYS A 14 -5.33 10.84 -21.40
C LYS A 14 -6.04 11.91 -20.58
N ALA A 15 -6.94 12.66 -21.21
CA ALA A 15 -7.69 13.71 -20.51
C ALA A 15 -8.55 13.15 -19.36
N ARG A 16 -9.13 11.94 -19.52
CA ARG A 16 -9.84 11.24 -18.45
C ARG A 16 -8.83 10.56 -17.51
N GLY A 17 -8.90 10.89 -16.21
CA GLY A 17 -8.03 10.32 -15.17
C GLY A 17 -6.70 11.03 -14.96
N ALA A 18 -6.45 12.15 -15.66
CA ALA A 18 -5.29 12.99 -15.42
C ALA A 18 -5.63 14.22 -14.57
N GLN A 19 -4.75 14.56 -13.63
CA GLN A 19 -4.81 15.79 -12.85
C GLN A 19 -3.62 16.68 -13.18
N VAL A 20 -3.84 17.99 -13.23
CA VAL A 20 -2.75 18.97 -13.22
C VAL A 20 -2.55 19.47 -11.80
N VAL A 21 -1.32 19.38 -11.31
CA VAL A 21 -0.93 19.79 -9.96
C VAL A 21 0.06 20.95 -10.09
N ARG A 22 -0.18 22.03 -9.34
CA ARG A 22 0.80 23.12 -9.20
C ARG A 22 1.85 22.70 -8.19
N VAL A 23 3.11 22.82 -8.56
CA VAL A 23 4.25 22.49 -7.69
C VAL A 23 4.93 23.80 -7.27
N ALA A 24 5.23 23.93 -5.97
CA ALA A 24 5.92 25.08 -5.45
C ALA A 24 7.44 24.98 -5.72
N GLU A 25 8.04 26.10 -6.05
CA GLU A 25 9.49 26.26 -6.24
C GLU A 25 10.02 27.26 -5.22
N TYR A 26 11.06 26.85 -4.48
CA TYR A 26 11.67 27.64 -3.41
C TYR A 26 13.14 27.89 -3.69
N THR A 27 13.67 29.02 -3.21
CA THR A 27 15.12 29.23 -3.17
C THR A 27 15.73 28.30 -2.14
N ASP A 28 15.31 28.41 -0.89
CA ASP A 28 15.66 27.51 0.22
C ASP A 28 14.37 27.11 0.94
N LEU A 29 14.37 25.94 1.59
CA LEU A 29 13.21 25.44 2.32
C LEU A 29 13.64 24.76 3.62
N THR A 30 13.07 25.21 4.74
CA THR A 30 13.23 24.55 6.04
C THR A 30 11.89 24.07 6.58
N ILE A 31 11.77 22.76 6.77
CA ILE A 31 10.68 22.17 7.57
C ILE A 31 11.13 22.19 9.02
N GLN A 32 10.60 23.14 9.80
CA GLN A 32 10.94 23.33 11.22
C GLN A 32 10.58 22.10 12.07
N ILE A 33 11.15 21.97 13.27
CA ILE A 33 10.98 20.80 14.17
C ILE A 33 9.51 20.40 14.41
N SER A 34 8.60 21.36 14.55
CA SER A 34 7.15 21.11 14.73
C SER A 34 6.37 21.12 13.41
N GLY A 35 7.04 21.36 12.29
CA GLY A 35 6.47 21.41 10.95
C GLY A 35 6.26 20.03 10.37
N LYS A 36 5.14 19.87 9.66
CA LYS A 36 4.79 18.65 8.92
C LYS A 36 4.40 19.00 7.49
N LEU A 37 5.08 18.38 6.52
CA LEU A 37 4.70 18.42 5.11
C LEU A 37 4.07 17.06 4.75
N THR A 38 2.81 17.07 4.36
CA THR A 38 2.04 15.86 4.05
C THR A 38 1.15 16.03 2.83
N ALA A 39 0.64 14.93 2.28
CA ALA A 39 -0.32 14.91 1.19
C ALA A 39 -1.74 14.67 1.71
N THR A 40 -2.75 15.19 1.01
CA THR A 40 -4.11 14.63 1.15
C THR A 40 -4.09 13.19 0.62
N PRO A 41 -4.67 12.20 1.32
CA PRO A 41 -4.74 10.83 0.81
C PRO A 41 -5.44 10.73 -0.55
N TRP A 42 -5.02 9.76 -1.37
CA TRP A 42 -5.63 9.49 -2.66
C TRP A 42 -7.11 9.10 -2.53
N ASP A 43 -8.01 9.79 -3.22
CA ASP A 43 -9.46 9.56 -3.16
C ASP A 43 -10.02 8.84 -4.41
N GLY A 44 -9.16 8.24 -5.24
CA GLY A 44 -9.54 7.70 -6.56
C GLY A 44 -9.46 8.72 -7.70
N HIS A 45 -9.32 10.01 -7.37
CA HIS A 45 -9.31 11.10 -8.34
C HIS A 45 -8.14 12.06 -8.16
N ARG A 46 -7.76 12.36 -6.92
CA ARG A 46 -6.71 13.32 -6.54
C ARG A 46 -6.03 12.92 -5.23
N GLY A 47 -4.87 13.52 -4.97
CA GLY A 47 -4.11 13.34 -3.73
C GLY A 47 -2.97 12.34 -3.86
N GLY A 48 -2.41 11.95 -2.72
CA GLY A 48 -1.36 10.94 -2.58
C GLY A 48 0.05 11.38 -2.93
N ILE A 49 0.26 12.64 -3.31
CA ILE A 49 1.58 13.12 -3.73
C ILE A 49 2.07 14.35 -2.96
N ILE A 50 3.37 14.37 -2.69
CA ILE A 50 4.15 15.58 -2.40
C ILE A 50 5.09 15.81 -3.56
N ALA A 51 5.17 17.05 -4.05
CA ALA A 51 6.19 17.47 -5.00
C ALA A 51 6.72 18.84 -4.56
N VAL A 52 8.04 18.96 -4.43
CA VAL A 52 8.70 20.22 -4.07
C VAL A 52 10.02 20.38 -4.80
N PHE A 53 10.26 21.59 -5.32
CA PHE A 53 11.51 21.95 -5.98
C PHE A 53 12.20 23.06 -5.19
N VAL A 54 13.46 22.83 -4.83
CA VAL A 54 14.29 23.75 -4.05
C VAL A 54 15.58 24.00 -4.84
N ASN A 55 15.87 25.25 -5.19
CA ASN A 55 17.05 25.61 -5.99
C ASN A 55 18.36 25.66 -5.17
N GLY A 56 18.23 25.79 -3.86
CA GLY A 56 19.29 25.86 -2.86
C GLY A 56 19.16 24.75 -1.82
N ALA A 57 19.30 25.11 -0.55
CA ALA A 57 19.33 24.19 0.58
C ALA A 57 17.92 23.79 1.02
N MET A 58 17.72 22.48 1.18
CA MET A 58 16.55 21.92 1.86
C MET A 58 16.97 21.35 3.21
N GLN A 59 16.34 21.84 4.28
CA GLN A 59 16.52 21.34 5.63
C GLN A 59 15.21 20.77 6.17
N VAL A 60 15.27 19.56 6.72
CA VAL A 60 14.12 18.86 7.30
C VAL A 60 14.45 18.54 8.76
N ASP A 61 14.01 19.41 9.66
CA ASP A 61 14.11 19.19 11.11
C ASP A 61 12.80 18.63 11.69
N GLY A 62 11.67 18.86 11.01
CA GLY A 62 10.37 18.26 11.32
C GLY A 62 10.08 16.98 10.53
N THR A 63 8.87 16.85 10.00
CA THR A 63 8.42 15.63 9.33
C THR A 63 7.97 15.87 7.89
N ILE A 64 8.38 14.98 6.98
CA ILE A 64 7.76 14.81 5.67
C ILE A 64 7.15 13.42 5.62
N ASP A 65 5.84 13.32 5.51
CA ASP A 65 5.16 12.02 5.48
C ASP A 65 4.04 11.93 4.47
N VAL A 66 4.03 10.80 3.76
CA VAL A 66 2.92 10.37 2.90
C VAL A 66 2.40 9.01 3.35
N ASP A 67 2.51 8.71 4.64
CA ASP A 67 1.99 7.47 5.22
C ASP A 67 0.50 7.37 4.96
N THR A 68 0.04 6.18 4.54
CA THR A 68 -1.39 5.93 4.26
C THR A 68 -2.02 6.96 3.30
N CYS A 69 -1.24 7.60 2.43
CA CYS A 69 -1.76 8.57 1.45
C CYS A 69 -1.93 7.97 0.04
N GLY A 70 -1.57 6.71 -0.16
CA GLY A 70 -1.56 6.00 -1.44
C GLY A 70 -2.87 5.32 -1.78
N LEU A 71 -2.81 4.28 -2.62
CA LEU A 71 -4.00 3.60 -3.13
C LEU A 71 -4.83 3.00 -1.99
N ARG A 72 -6.15 3.07 -2.16
CA ARG A 72 -7.16 2.74 -1.16
C ARG A 72 -7.17 1.27 -0.81
N ASP A 73 -7.54 0.99 0.43
CA ASP A 73 -7.79 -0.34 0.97
C ASP A 73 -9.02 -1.01 0.34
N GLY A 74 -9.05 -2.34 0.39
CA GLY A 74 -10.25 -3.12 0.19
C GLY A 74 -11.18 -2.89 1.37
N VAL A 75 -12.37 -2.34 1.09
CA VAL A 75 -13.37 -2.01 2.10
C VAL A 75 -14.09 -3.26 2.54
N SER A 76 -14.23 -3.44 3.85
CA SER A 76 -14.97 -4.56 4.40
C SER A 76 -16.48 -4.44 4.15
N TYR A 77 -17.16 -5.57 3.91
CA TYR A 77 -18.61 -5.61 3.74
C TYR A 77 -19.21 -6.95 4.16
N ALA A 78 -20.48 -6.91 4.56
CA ALA A 78 -21.26 -8.11 4.79
C ALA A 78 -21.45 -8.90 3.50
N ASN A 79 -21.12 -10.19 3.54
CA ASN A 79 -21.41 -11.14 2.47
C ASN A 79 -22.16 -12.36 3.02
N THR A 80 -22.71 -13.21 2.16
CA THR A 80 -23.56 -14.34 2.59
C THR A 80 -22.78 -15.57 3.06
N GLY A 81 -21.45 -15.51 3.10
CA GLY A 81 -20.53 -16.61 3.31
C GLY A 81 -20.45 -17.56 2.10
N LEU A 82 -19.22 -17.86 1.67
CA LEU A 82 -18.96 -18.89 0.66
C LEU A 82 -18.16 -20.03 1.29
N TYR A 83 -18.70 -21.24 1.20
CA TYR A 83 -18.14 -22.46 1.82
C TYR A 83 -17.63 -23.48 0.80
N ASP A 84 -18.04 -23.36 -0.47
CA ASP A 84 -17.57 -24.19 -1.58
C ASP A 84 -16.87 -23.28 -2.59
N CYS A 85 -15.55 -23.31 -2.53
CA CYS A 85 -14.71 -22.37 -3.24
C CYS A 85 -14.14 -22.99 -4.50
N GLY A 86 -14.87 -22.87 -5.60
CA GLY A 86 -14.36 -23.21 -6.92
C GLY A 86 -13.14 -22.36 -7.32
N ALA A 87 -12.50 -22.71 -8.44
CA ALA A 87 -11.28 -22.07 -8.94
C ALA A 87 -11.44 -20.61 -9.47
N THR A 88 -12.60 -19.97 -9.27
CA THR A 88 -12.85 -18.62 -9.79
C THR A 88 -12.16 -17.59 -8.89
N LEU A 89 -11.27 -16.77 -9.46
CA LEU A 89 -10.52 -15.77 -8.68
C LEU A 89 -11.32 -14.49 -8.37
N ASP A 90 -12.23 -14.11 -9.27
CA ASP A 90 -12.90 -12.81 -9.25
C ASP A 90 -14.41 -12.96 -9.47
N ARG A 91 -15.21 -12.37 -8.56
CA ARG A 91 -16.67 -12.26 -8.67
C ARG A 91 -17.19 -11.07 -7.87
N VAL A 92 -18.50 -10.80 -7.95
CA VAL A 92 -19.11 -9.77 -7.13
C VAL A 92 -18.99 -10.07 -5.63
N PRO A 93 -18.61 -9.07 -4.83
CA PRO A 93 -18.51 -9.03 -3.38
C PRO A 93 -19.46 -9.91 -2.56
N ILE A 94 -20.74 -9.82 -2.90
CA ILE A 94 -21.82 -10.35 -2.09
C ILE A 94 -21.83 -11.89 -2.02
N ALA A 95 -21.14 -12.57 -2.93
CA ALA A 95 -21.11 -14.03 -3.04
C ALA A 95 -19.96 -14.69 -2.24
N GLY A 96 -19.46 -14.05 -1.18
CA GLY A 96 -18.32 -14.52 -0.36
C GLY A 96 -16.94 -14.12 -0.88
N PHE A 97 -16.88 -13.22 -1.84
CA PHE A 97 -15.63 -12.70 -2.39
C PHE A 97 -15.35 -11.36 -1.70
N ALA A 98 -14.37 -11.22 -0.82
CA ALA A 98 -14.07 -9.96 -0.15
C ALA A 98 -13.40 -8.91 -1.05
N ALA A 99 -13.38 -7.65 -0.62
CA ALA A 99 -12.93 -6.55 -1.47
C ALA A 99 -11.43 -6.66 -1.77
N LYS A 100 -11.06 -6.33 -3.00
CA LYS A 100 -9.65 -6.12 -3.36
C LYS A 100 -9.21 -4.72 -2.92
N GLY A 101 -7.93 -4.58 -2.60
CA GLY A 101 -7.30 -3.27 -2.48
C GLY A 101 -7.16 -2.59 -3.85
N GLU A 102 -7.12 -1.27 -3.85
CA GLU A 102 -6.92 -0.48 -5.07
C GLU A 102 -5.49 -0.69 -5.59
N GLY A 103 -5.40 -0.92 -6.90
CA GLY A 103 -4.17 -0.98 -7.65
C GLY A 103 -4.24 -0.15 -8.93
N LEU A 104 -3.23 -0.28 -9.79
CA LEU A 104 -3.14 0.50 -11.04
C LEU A 104 -4.27 0.18 -12.05
N VAL A 105 -4.89 -0.99 -11.97
CA VAL A 105 -6.07 -1.35 -12.77
C VAL A 105 -7.33 -0.93 -12.01
N THR A 106 -7.68 0.34 -12.13
CA THR A 106 -8.79 0.96 -11.39
C THR A 106 -10.17 0.34 -11.66
N MET A 107 -10.34 -0.37 -12.78
CA MET A 107 -11.60 -1.07 -13.11
C MET A 107 -11.87 -2.27 -12.19
N GLN A 108 -10.85 -2.78 -11.48
CA GLN A 108 -10.96 -3.88 -10.53
C GLN A 108 -11.20 -3.41 -9.09
N TYR A 109 -11.46 -2.11 -8.89
CA TYR A 109 -11.68 -1.50 -7.59
C TYR A 109 -12.99 -0.71 -7.54
N ARG A 110 -13.70 -0.82 -6.42
CA ARG A 110 -14.75 0.11 -5.96
C ARG A 110 -14.62 0.20 -4.44
N GLY A 111 -14.36 1.41 -3.94
CA GLY A 111 -14.32 1.70 -2.52
C GLY A 111 -15.41 2.70 -2.11
N GLU A 112 -15.37 3.13 -0.85
CA GLU A 112 -16.18 4.26 -0.39
C GLU A 112 -15.98 5.48 -1.30
N GLY A 113 -17.08 6.07 -1.75
CA GLY A 113 -17.08 7.24 -2.63
C GLY A 113 -17.09 6.95 -4.14
N ASP A 114 -16.88 5.69 -4.57
CA ASP A 114 -16.87 5.30 -5.99
C ASP A 114 -18.20 4.68 -6.50
N GLY A 115 -19.24 4.67 -5.66
CA GLY A 115 -20.53 4.01 -5.93
C GLY A 115 -20.74 2.79 -5.03
N ASP A 116 -21.56 1.83 -5.47
CA ASP A 116 -21.79 0.59 -4.71
C ASP A 116 -20.51 -0.27 -4.70
N PRO A 117 -19.83 -0.44 -3.56
CA PRO A 117 -18.65 -1.29 -3.46
C PRO A 117 -18.97 -2.76 -3.82
N ALA A 118 -20.23 -3.19 -3.70
CA ALA A 118 -20.67 -4.52 -4.12
C ALA A 118 -20.70 -4.72 -5.65
N ALA A 119 -20.48 -3.64 -6.42
CA ALA A 119 -20.46 -3.68 -7.89
C ALA A 119 -19.07 -3.86 -8.51
N ALA A 120 -17.97 -3.79 -7.73
CA ALA A 120 -16.64 -4.16 -8.22
C ALA A 120 -16.47 -5.68 -8.26
N PRO A 121 -15.53 -6.22 -9.05
CA PRO A 121 -15.03 -7.56 -8.82
C PRO A 121 -14.25 -7.61 -7.49
N GLY A 122 -14.77 -8.35 -6.50
CA GLY A 122 -14.05 -8.79 -5.31
C GLY A 122 -13.30 -10.10 -5.57
N GLY A 123 -12.75 -10.70 -4.52
CA GLY A 123 -12.18 -12.04 -4.54
C GLY A 123 -10.67 -12.09 -4.43
N ARG A 124 -10.15 -13.32 -4.47
CA ARG A 124 -8.74 -13.63 -4.22
C ARG A 124 -7.77 -13.09 -5.27
N GLY A 125 -8.18 -12.85 -6.51
CA GLY A 125 -7.30 -12.26 -7.52
C GLY A 125 -6.72 -10.90 -7.07
N ASN A 126 -5.44 -10.64 -7.28
CA ASN A 126 -4.87 -9.32 -7.01
C ASN A 126 -5.21 -8.33 -8.14
N GLY A 127 -5.42 -7.06 -7.80
CA GLY A 127 -5.62 -5.99 -8.76
C GLY A 127 -4.30 -5.32 -9.10
N THR A 128 -3.44 -5.95 -9.92
CA THR A 128 -2.03 -5.52 -10.10
C THR A 128 -1.29 -5.43 -8.75
N ASN A 129 -0.96 -4.23 -8.27
CA ASN A 129 -0.35 -4.02 -6.97
C ASN A 129 -1.35 -3.88 -5.81
N GLY A 130 -2.66 -3.88 -6.07
CA GLY A 130 -3.68 -4.02 -5.03
C GLY A 130 -3.83 -5.48 -4.58
N GLY A 131 -3.84 -5.73 -3.28
CA GLY A 131 -4.01 -7.07 -2.72
C GLY A 131 -5.39 -7.65 -2.99
N GLY A 132 -5.48 -8.95 -3.22
CA GLY A 132 -6.76 -9.65 -3.35
C GLY A 132 -7.52 -9.73 -2.02
N GLY A 133 -8.85 -9.80 -2.06
CA GLY A 133 -9.66 -10.08 -0.88
C GLY A 133 -9.61 -11.56 -0.47
N GLY A 134 -10.10 -11.90 0.71
CA GLY A 134 -10.43 -13.29 1.05
C GLY A 134 -11.53 -13.84 0.12
N GLN A 135 -11.44 -15.11 -0.32
CA GLN A 135 -12.44 -15.70 -1.22
C GLN A 135 -13.43 -16.65 -0.54
N CYS A 136 -13.06 -17.20 0.61
CA CYS A 136 -13.82 -18.26 1.28
C CYS A 136 -13.98 -17.94 2.74
N HIS A 137 -14.87 -18.69 3.38
CA HIS A 137 -15.23 -18.53 4.78
C HIS A 137 -14.03 -18.20 5.67
N ASN A 138 -13.97 -16.93 6.07
CA ASN A 138 -12.97 -16.34 6.95
C ASN A 138 -11.51 -16.48 6.46
N ALA A 139 -11.31 -16.54 5.15
CA ALA A 139 -10.00 -16.47 4.53
C ALA A 139 -9.42 -15.05 4.67
N GLY A 140 -8.11 -14.96 4.89
CA GLY A 140 -7.42 -13.69 5.02
C GLY A 140 -7.20 -13.01 3.68
N ALA A 141 -6.93 -11.71 3.68
CA ALA A 141 -6.67 -10.96 2.46
C ALA A 141 -5.18 -10.83 2.13
N GLY A 142 -4.88 -10.58 0.86
CA GLY A 142 -3.52 -10.27 0.41
C GLY A 142 -3.12 -8.83 0.71
N GLY A 143 -1.83 -8.61 0.98
CA GLY A 143 -1.24 -7.28 1.13
C GLY A 143 -1.02 -6.59 -0.21
N GLY A 144 -0.99 -5.26 -0.22
CA GLY A 144 -0.64 -4.46 -1.39
C GLY A 144 0.84 -4.56 -1.75
N GLY A 145 1.20 -4.31 -3.01
CA GLY A 145 2.57 -4.26 -3.53
C GLY A 145 3.05 -2.86 -3.95
N ASN A 146 4.37 -2.71 -4.03
CA ASN A 146 5.05 -1.58 -4.66
C ASN A 146 6.45 -2.00 -5.14
N GLY A 147 7.55 -1.54 -4.53
CA GLY A 147 8.90 -2.00 -4.88
C GLY A 147 9.08 -3.49 -4.54
N GLY A 148 8.48 -3.94 -3.44
CA GLY A 148 8.32 -5.35 -3.10
C GLY A 148 6.88 -5.83 -3.37
N ALA A 149 6.72 -7.14 -3.55
CA ALA A 149 5.39 -7.74 -3.59
C ALA A 149 4.76 -7.70 -2.20
N GLY A 150 3.42 -7.65 -2.16
CA GLY A 150 2.67 -7.91 -0.94
C GLY A 150 2.73 -9.38 -0.55
N GLY A 151 2.07 -9.68 0.56
CA GLY A 151 1.89 -11.03 1.06
C GLY A 151 0.57 -11.67 0.66
N VAL A 152 0.52 -12.99 0.64
CA VAL A 152 -0.71 -13.76 0.46
C VAL A 152 -1.46 -13.80 1.80
N GLY A 153 -2.80 -13.79 1.75
CA GLY A 153 -3.65 -13.97 2.93
C GLY A 153 -3.70 -15.42 3.42
N GLY A 154 -4.06 -15.59 4.68
CA GLY A 154 -4.17 -16.90 5.32
C GLY A 154 -5.35 -17.73 4.80
N ARG A 155 -5.28 -19.03 5.08
CA ARG A 155 -6.26 -20.05 4.69
C ARG A 155 -7.64 -19.76 5.27
N GLU A 156 -8.67 -20.35 4.65
CA GLU A 156 -10.04 -20.32 5.16
C GLU A 156 -10.18 -21.09 6.48
N PHE A 157 -11.33 -20.95 7.13
CA PHE A 157 -11.58 -21.60 8.41
C PHE A 157 -11.51 -23.14 8.33
N SER A 158 -10.77 -23.75 9.25
CA SER A 158 -10.47 -25.20 9.20
C SER A 158 -11.66 -26.16 9.30
N SER A 159 -12.85 -25.71 9.74
CA SER A 159 -14.02 -26.59 9.83
C SER A 159 -14.77 -26.73 8.50
N ASP A 160 -14.36 -25.99 7.48
CA ASP A 160 -14.93 -26.11 6.15
C ASP A 160 -14.24 -27.26 5.41
N ALA A 161 -14.96 -27.84 4.45
CA ALA A 161 -14.60 -29.14 3.86
C ALA A 161 -13.19 -29.19 3.23
N ASP A 162 -12.60 -28.03 2.90
CA ASP A 162 -11.34 -27.94 2.17
C ASP A 162 -10.14 -27.39 2.96
N GLY A 163 -10.34 -26.62 4.05
CA GLY A 163 -9.25 -25.94 4.78
C GLY A 163 -8.24 -25.24 3.84
N GLY A 164 -8.75 -24.79 2.69
CA GLY A 164 -7.99 -24.53 1.49
C GLY A 164 -7.21 -23.23 1.56
N ALA A 165 -6.16 -23.15 0.73
CA ALA A 165 -5.40 -21.92 0.55
C ALA A 165 -6.18 -20.96 -0.35
N TYR A 166 -7.22 -20.32 0.19
CA TYR A 166 -8.08 -19.35 -0.51
C TYR A 166 -7.91 -17.91 -0.03
N GLY A 167 -6.88 -17.63 0.76
CA GLY A 167 -6.53 -16.26 1.14
C GLY A 167 -6.09 -15.41 -0.04
N GLY A 168 -6.39 -14.12 -0.01
CA GLY A 168 -6.16 -13.18 -1.10
C GLY A 168 -4.73 -13.22 -1.65
N LEU A 169 -4.58 -13.14 -2.96
CA LEU A 169 -3.27 -13.10 -3.60
C LEU A 169 -2.56 -11.77 -3.31
N ALA A 170 -1.23 -11.85 -3.20
CA ALA A 170 -0.36 -10.71 -3.04
C ALA A 170 -0.50 -9.68 -4.17
N GLY A 171 -0.52 -8.40 -3.81
CA GLY A 171 -0.25 -7.33 -4.76
C GLY A 171 1.13 -7.49 -5.37
N SER A 172 1.24 -7.36 -6.70
CA SER A 172 2.50 -7.54 -7.42
C SER A 172 3.52 -6.43 -7.10
N ALA A 173 4.80 -6.80 -7.08
CA ALA A 173 5.88 -5.83 -7.21
C ALA A 173 5.81 -5.14 -8.57
N LEU A 174 6.10 -3.84 -8.61
CA LEU A 174 6.05 -3.03 -9.81
C LEU A 174 7.45 -2.81 -10.36
N LEU A 175 7.65 -3.15 -11.63
CA LEU A 175 8.90 -2.93 -12.34
C LEU A 175 8.80 -1.67 -13.19
N TYR A 176 9.40 -0.57 -12.73
CA TYR A 176 9.45 0.71 -13.42
C TYR A 176 10.68 1.51 -12.97
N SER A 177 11.03 2.55 -13.73
CA SER A 177 12.06 3.51 -13.30
C SER A 177 11.43 4.66 -12.53
N VAL A 178 11.87 4.89 -11.28
CA VAL A 178 11.46 6.04 -10.46
C VAL A 178 11.86 7.37 -11.09
N LYS A 179 12.87 7.37 -11.98
CA LYS A 179 13.28 8.54 -12.76
C LYS A 179 12.20 9.01 -13.74
N GLU A 180 11.29 8.13 -14.13
CA GLU A 180 10.27 8.40 -15.15
C GLU A 180 8.85 8.45 -14.61
N ARG A 181 8.58 7.75 -13.50
CA ARG A 181 7.25 7.58 -12.91
C ARG A 181 7.36 7.47 -11.40
N LEU A 182 6.38 8.02 -10.70
CA LEU A 182 6.18 7.81 -9.27
C LEU A 182 4.90 7.01 -9.11
N VAL A 183 4.94 5.95 -8.31
CA VAL A 183 3.77 5.10 -8.08
C VAL A 183 3.41 5.11 -6.60
N LEU A 184 2.12 5.24 -6.32
CA LEU A 184 1.57 5.12 -4.97
C LEU A 184 1.61 3.63 -4.55
N GLY A 185 1.80 3.36 -3.26
CA GLY A 185 1.68 2.02 -2.72
C GLY A 185 0.27 1.46 -2.92
N GLY A 186 0.18 0.16 -3.26
CA GLY A 186 -1.10 -0.55 -3.39
C GLY A 186 -1.81 -0.74 -2.06
N GLY A 187 -3.14 -0.73 -2.07
CA GLY A 187 -3.93 -1.10 -0.90
C GLY A 187 -3.95 -2.61 -0.67
N GLY A 188 -4.08 -3.02 0.59
CA GLY A 188 -4.38 -4.41 0.94
C GLY A 188 -5.85 -4.74 0.72
N GLY A 189 -6.17 -6.02 0.52
CA GLY A 189 -7.56 -6.48 0.42
C GLY A 189 -8.27 -6.56 1.78
N ALA A 190 -9.59 -6.69 1.75
CA ALA A 190 -10.41 -7.02 2.92
C ALA A 190 -10.43 -8.53 3.18
N GLY A 191 -10.52 -8.92 4.45
CA GLY A 191 -10.75 -10.32 4.81
C GLY A 191 -12.18 -10.76 4.51
N ASP A 192 -12.41 -12.06 4.35
CA ASP A 192 -13.76 -12.60 4.16
C ASP A 192 -14.59 -12.51 5.44
N ARG A 193 -15.88 -12.18 5.29
CA ARG A 193 -16.86 -12.03 6.37
C ARG A 193 -17.96 -13.07 6.28
N HIS A 194 -18.20 -13.78 7.38
CA HIS A 194 -19.38 -14.63 7.49
C HIS A 194 -20.52 -13.96 8.26
N LYS A 195 -20.26 -13.39 9.44
CA LYS A 195 -21.34 -12.93 10.36
C LYS A 195 -20.98 -11.75 11.30
N SER A 196 -19.72 -11.24 11.37
CA SER A 196 -19.31 -10.27 12.42
C SER A 196 -18.54 -9.03 11.91
N ILE A 197 -17.64 -8.45 12.72
CA ILE A 197 -16.80 -7.27 12.38
C ILE A 197 -15.61 -7.77 11.54
N ASP A 198 -15.60 -7.36 10.28
CA ASP A 198 -14.52 -7.55 9.33
C ASP A 198 -13.46 -6.45 9.47
N THR A 199 -12.26 -6.70 8.92
CA THR A 199 -11.25 -5.64 8.81
C THR A 199 -10.97 -5.35 7.36
N SER A 200 -11.10 -4.07 7.00
CA SER A 200 -10.58 -3.55 5.74
C SER A 200 -9.08 -3.81 5.65
N GLY A 201 -8.58 -3.79 4.43
CA GLY A 201 -7.14 -3.77 4.21
C GLY A 201 -6.48 -2.50 4.76
N GLY A 202 -5.16 -2.50 4.77
CA GLY A 202 -4.37 -1.31 4.98
C GLY A 202 -4.27 -0.49 3.70
N ARG A 203 -4.42 0.83 3.82
CA ARG A 203 -4.19 1.76 2.70
C ARG A 203 -2.70 1.84 2.37
N GLY A 204 -2.35 1.89 1.08
CA GLY A 204 -0.96 2.09 0.65
C GLY A 204 -0.42 3.48 0.98
N ALA A 205 0.91 3.67 0.94
CA ALA A 205 1.51 4.98 1.13
C ALA A 205 1.58 5.81 -0.16
N GLY A 206 1.64 7.14 -0.01
CA GLY A 206 1.74 8.05 -1.14
C GLY A 206 3.11 8.06 -1.80
N ALA A 207 3.34 9.03 -2.68
CA ALA A 207 4.64 9.25 -3.31
C ALA A 207 5.16 10.66 -3.05
N MET A 208 6.47 10.82 -2.93
CA MET A 208 7.10 12.12 -2.81
C MET A 208 8.22 12.30 -3.84
N LEU A 209 8.24 13.50 -4.46
CA LEU A 209 9.29 13.98 -5.33
C LEU A 209 9.92 15.23 -4.73
N ILE A 210 11.20 15.12 -4.39
CA ILE A 210 11.96 16.23 -3.82
C ILE A 210 13.17 16.48 -4.71
N ARG A 211 13.32 17.73 -5.15
CA ARG A 211 14.54 18.20 -5.81
C ARG A 211 15.18 19.29 -4.98
N ALA A 212 16.48 19.19 -4.73
CA ALA A 212 17.23 20.17 -3.96
C ALA A 212 18.67 20.30 -4.47
N ARG A 213 19.36 21.40 -4.17
CA ARG A 213 20.81 21.46 -4.36
C ARG A 213 21.52 20.62 -3.30
N SER A 214 21.16 20.84 -2.04
CA SER A 214 21.63 20.08 -0.88
C SER A 214 20.46 19.71 0.03
N LEU A 215 20.57 18.56 0.71
CA LEU A 215 19.55 18.04 1.62
C LEU A 215 20.18 17.72 2.98
N LYS A 216 19.63 18.29 4.05
CA LYS A 216 19.96 17.94 5.44
C LYS A 216 18.70 17.50 6.17
N VAL A 217 18.69 16.29 6.72
CA VAL A 217 17.56 15.71 7.43
C VAL A 217 17.99 15.37 8.85
N THR A 218 17.44 16.10 9.83
CA THR A 218 17.56 15.77 11.26
C THR A 218 16.25 15.21 11.83
N GLY A 219 15.14 15.49 11.14
CA GLY A 219 13.81 14.97 11.41
C GLY A 219 13.47 13.70 10.63
N ASP A 220 12.19 13.47 10.35
CA ASP A 220 11.68 12.22 9.79
C ASP A 220 11.17 12.38 8.36
N ILE A 221 11.49 11.40 7.51
CA ILE A 221 10.95 11.29 6.15
C ILE A 221 10.43 9.87 5.95
N HIS A 222 9.13 9.73 5.68
CA HIS A 222 8.53 8.40 5.52
C HIS A 222 7.33 8.31 4.58
N ALA A 223 7.15 7.11 4.02
CA ALA A 223 6.10 6.72 3.09
C ALA A 223 5.66 5.27 3.40
N ASN A 224 5.18 5.03 4.61
CA ASN A 224 4.77 3.72 5.09
C ASN A 224 3.31 3.38 4.74
N GLY A 225 3.08 2.12 4.36
CA GLY A 225 1.73 1.58 4.19
C GLY A 225 1.03 1.36 5.54
N GLY A 226 -0.29 1.40 5.52
CA GLY A 226 -1.12 1.18 6.70
C GLY A 226 -1.22 -0.30 7.07
N SER A 227 -1.27 -0.59 8.37
CA SER A 227 -1.57 -1.94 8.86
C SER A 227 -3.06 -2.19 8.86
N ALA A 228 -3.47 -3.44 8.60
CA ALA A 228 -4.85 -3.86 8.78
C ALA A 228 -5.18 -4.15 10.25
N GLY A 229 -6.46 -4.01 10.61
CA GLY A 229 -6.95 -4.24 11.96
C GLY A 229 -6.99 -5.72 12.35
N GLN A 230 -7.13 -5.98 13.64
CA GLN A 230 -7.37 -7.32 14.19
C GLN A 230 -8.88 -7.64 14.21
N THR A 231 -9.25 -8.89 13.94
CA THR A 231 -10.62 -9.40 14.17
C THR A 231 -10.59 -10.68 15.02
N ALA A 232 -11.77 -11.13 15.44
CA ALA A 232 -11.94 -12.38 16.17
C ALA A 232 -12.39 -13.52 15.27
N HIS A 233 -13.51 -13.34 14.56
CA HIS A 233 -14.22 -14.45 13.95
C HIS A 233 -14.07 -14.58 12.44
N ASP A 234 -13.85 -13.46 11.77
CA ASP A 234 -13.80 -13.36 10.32
C ASP A 234 -12.34 -13.34 9.84
N GLY A 235 -12.12 -13.42 8.53
CA GLY A 235 -10.80 -13.27 7.94
C GLY A 235 -10.28 -11.84 8.14
N SER A 236 -8.97 -11.68 8.27
CA SER A 236 -8.35 -10.35 8.44
C SER A 236 -7.90 -9.73 7.12
N GLY A 237 -7.99 -8.41 7.03
CA GLY A 237 -7.47 -7.60 5.93
C GLY A 237 -5.94 -7.65 5.81
N GLY A 238 -5.44 -7.44 4.59
CA GLY A 238 -4.00 -7.40 4.28
C GLY A 238 -3.41 -6.00 4.48
N GLY A 239 -2.11 -5.90 4.74
CA GLY A 239 -1.42 -4.62 4.92
C GLY A 239 -1.26 -3.84 3.60
N GLY A 240 -1.24 -2.51 3.70
CA GLY A 240 -0.96 -1.62 2.57
C GLY A 240 0.53 -1.56 2.24
N ALA A 241 0.88 -1.34 0.98
CA ALA A 241 2.28 -1.24 0.56
C ALA A 241 2.93 0.08 0.96
N GLY A 242 4.26 0.06 1.13
CA GLY A 242 5.07 1.26 1.17
C GLY A 242 4.96 2.09 -0.11
N GLY A 243 5.26 3.38 0.01
CA GLY A 243 5.18 4.36 -1.07
C GLY A 243 6.45 4.52 -1.87
N THR A 244 6.52 5.61 -2.64
CA THR A 244 7.72 5.97 -3.41
C THR A 244 8.38 7.23 -2.84
N ILE A 245 9.67 7.17 -2.57
CA ILE A 245 10.48 8.34 -2.18
C ILE A 245 11.50 8.59 -3.28
N ALA A 246 11.36 9.70 -4.01
CA ALA A 246 12.28 10.09 -5.08
C ALA A 246 12.99 11.41 -4.73
N LEU A 247 14.28 11.31 -4.43
CA LEU A 247 15.14 12.42 -4.06
C LEU A 247 16.17 12.67 -5.15
N PHE A 248 16.16 13.88 -5.72
CA PHE A 248 17.17 14.34 -6.66
C PHE A 248 17.93 15.50 -6.03
N VAL A 249 19.09 15.18 -5.49
CA VAL A 249 20.00 16.14 -4.85
C VAL A 249 21.22 16.28 -5.75
N THR A 250 21.66 17.51 -6.05
CA THR A 250 22.83 17.70 -6.93
C THR A 250 24.15 17.57 -6.17
N GLU A 251 24.19 18.00 -4.91
CA GLU A 251 25.39 18.00 -4.07
C GLU A 251 25.28 16.93 -2.97
N THR A 252 25.25 17.34 -1.70
CA THR A 252 25.26 16.45 -0.54
C THR A 252 23.84 16.21 -0.02
N ALA A 253 23.51 14.94 0.25
CA ALA A 253 22.36 14.52 1.03
C ALA A 253 22.85 13.91 2.34
N SER A 254 22.50 14.49 3.50
CA SER A 254 22.88 14.00 4.83
C SER A 254 21.63 13.75 5.65
N CYS A 255 21.48 12.54 6.19
CA CYS A 255 20.33 12.18 7.01
C CYS A 255 20.78 11.55 8.32
N ASP A 256 20.37 12.15 9.44
CA ASP A 256 20.65 11.64 10.79
C ASP A 256 19.73 10.46 11.13
N LYS A 257 18.59 10.35 10.42
CA LYS A 257 17.60 9.28 10.57
C LYS A 257 17.43 8.47 9.29
N VAL A 258 16.96 7.24 9.46
CA VAL A 258 16.61 6.32 8.38
C VAL A 258 15.35 6.80 7.67
N LEU A 259 15.40 6.91 6.34
CA LEU A 259 14.26 7.17 5.47
C LEU A 259 13.47 5.89 5.26
N ARG A 260 12.15 5.91 5.46
CA ARG A 260 11.32 4.68 5.50
C ARG A 260 10.24 4.66 4.43
N ALA A 261 10.13 3.56 3.72
CA ALA A 261 8.96 3.25 2.91
C ALA A 261 8.56 1.79 3.14
N ASN A 262 8.14 1.49 4.37
CA ASN A 262 7.79 0.13 4.76
C ASN A 262 6.35 -0.22 4.37
N GLY A 263 6.09 -1.50 4.12
CA GLY A 263 4.72 -2.02 4.07
C GLY A 263 4.10 -2.13 5.47
N GLY A 264 2.77 -2.02 5.53
CA GLY A 264 2.00 -2.21 6.76
C GLY A 264 1.77 -3.68 7.08
N ALA A 265 1.51 -4.00 8.35
CA ALA A 265 1.26 -5.36 8.79
C ALA A 265 -0.12 -5.86 8.34
N GLY A 266 -0.23 -7.16 8.05
CA GLY A 266 -1.52 -7.83 7.87
C GLY A 266 -2.24 -8.03 9.20
N GLY A 267 -3.57 -8.06 9.17
CA GLY A 267 -4.38 -8.17 10.37
C GLY A 267 -4.28 -9.57 10.99
N SER A 268 -4.23 -9.65 12.32
CA SER A 268 -4.27 -10.94 13.05
C SER A 268 -5.70 -11.34 13.40
N THR A 269 -5.91 -12.60 13.74
CA THR A 269 -7.19 -13.13 14.24
C THR A 269 -7.01 -13.68 15.66
N THR A 270 -8.01 -13.53 16.54
CA THR A 270 -7.95 -14.11 17.90
C THR A 270 -8.48 -15.52 18.01
N MET A 271 -9.19 -16.02 17.00
CA MET A 271 -9.59 -17.42 16.93
C MET A 271 -8.53 -18.29 16.27
N ALA A 272 -8.55 -19.56 16.63
CA ALA A 272 -7.70 -20.57 16.01
C ALA A 272 -8.17 -20.86 14.58
N GLN A 273 -7.20 -21.05 13.68
CA GLN A 273 -7.40 -21.54 12.32
C GLN A 273 -8.35 -20.67 11.48
N VAL A 274 -8.30 -19.35 11.68
CA VAL A 274 -8.98 -18.33 10.86
C VAL A 274 -7.92 -17.54 10.12
N GLY A 275 -8.15 -17.20 8.85
CA GLY A 275 -7.15 -16.61 7.96
C GLY A 275 -6.69 -15.21 8.37
N PRO A 276 -5.44 -15.04 8.84
CA PRO A 276 -4.88 -13.70 9.03
C PRO A 276 -4.52 -13.05 7.70
N GLY A 277 -4.35 -11.73 7.70
CA GLY A 277 -3.98 -10.97 6.52
C GLY A 277 -2.51 -11.07 6.18
N GLY A 278 -2.19 -10.98 4.89
CA GLY A 278 -0.83 -10.86 4.41
C GLY A 278 -0.25 -9.46 4.63
N GLY A 279 1.06 -9.35 4.88
CA GLY A 279 1.74 -8.05 5.04
C GLY A 279 1.88 -7.29 3.71
N GLY A 280 1.91 -5.96 3.76
CA GLY A 280 2.13 -5.12 2.58
C GLY A 280 3.59 -5.13 2.12
N GLY A 281 3.84 -4.97 0.83
CA GLY A 281 5.18 -4.91 0.25
C GLY A 281 5.93 -3.63 0.62
N GLY A 282 7.27 -3.72 0.66
CA GLY A 282 8.13 -2.54 0.79
C GLY A 282 7.98 -1.57 -0.40
N GLY A 283 8.25 -0.30 -0.15
CA GLY A 283 8.21 0.78 -1.13
C GLY A 283 9.42 0.82 -2.06
N HIS A 284 9.54 1.94 -2.78
CA HIS A 284 10.65 2.21 -3.70
C HIS A 284 11.33 3.52 -3.31
N VAL A 285 12.61 3.47 -2.99
CA VAL A 285 13.40 4.65 -2.66
C VAL A 285 14.47 4.89 -3.72
N TYR A 286 14.53 6.11 -4.24
CA TYR A 286 15.56 6.58 -5.16
C TYR A 286 16.23 7.81 -4.56
N LEU A 287 17.55 7.80 -4.41
CA LEU A 287 18.35 8.98 -4.08
C LEU A 287 19.49 9.15 -5.07
N GLN A 288 19.45 10.24 -5.81
CA GLN A 288 20.62 10.73 -6.54
C GLN A 288 21.29 11.84 -5.73
N SER A 289 22.61 11.73 -5.52
CA SER A 289 23.44 12.77 -4.88
C SER A 289 24.92 12.60 -5.24
N THR A 290 25.72 13.67 -5.14
CA THR A 290 27.18 13.55 -5.26
C THR A 290 27.78 12.91 -4.00
N ASN A 291 27.29 13.29 -2.83
CA ASN A 291 27.69 12.71 -1.54
C ASN A 291 26.44 12.23 -0.80
N ASN A 292 26.29 10.91 -0.63
CA ASN A 292 25.20 10.32 0.12
C ASN A 292 25.63 9.98 1.56
N GLY A 293 24.96 10.58 2.53
CA GLY A 293 25.02 10.25 3.97
C GLY A 293 23.67 9.80 4.53
N CYS A 294 22.74 9.35 3.68
CA CYS A 294 21.42 8.86 4.07
C CYS A 294 21.36 7.33 4.07
N SER A 295 20.53 6.80 4.97
CA SER A 295 20.21 5.37 5.08
C SER A 295 18.72 5.14 4.88
N PHE A 296 18.36 3.93 4.44
CA PHE A 296 17.01 3.63 3.96
C PHE A 296 16.47 2.31 4.53
N GLU A 297 15.16 2.24 4.69
CA GLU A 297 14.44 1.03 5.07
C GLU A 297 13.18 0.88 4.21
N VAL A 298 13.07 -0.28 3.54
CA VAL A 298 11.95 -0.64 2.66
C VAL A 298 11.45 -2.05 2.98
N LYS A 299 11.19 -2.32 4.26
CA LYS A 299 10.74 -3.66 4.70
C LYS A 299 9.30 -3.89 4.27
N SER A 300 8.96 -5.10 3.87
CA SER A 300 7.55 -5.50 3.86
C SER A 300 7.00 -5.56 5.28
N GLY A 301 5.69 -5.41 5.42
CA GLY A 301 5.00 -5.66 6.67
C GLY A 301 4.98 -7.15 7.00
N ILE A 302 4.79 -7.45 8.28
CA ILE A 302 4.62 -8.81 8.76
C ILE A 302 3.21 -9.31 8.49
N ALA A 303 3.05 -10.60 8.22
CA ALA A 303 1.77 -11.27 8.18
C ALA A 303 1.13 -11.31 9.58
N GLY A 304 -0.19 -11.28 9.64
CA GLY A 304 -0.92 -11.51 10.88
C GLY A 304 -0.77 -12.96 11.36
N ILE A 305 -1.21 -13.21 12.60
CA ILE A 305 -1.23 -14.54 13.22
C ILE A 305 -2.64 -14.93 13.66
N GLN A 306 -2.85 -16.21 13.92
CA GLN A 306 -4.04 -16.78 14.55
C GLN A 306 -3.67 -17.56 15.83
N ALA A 307 -4.65 -17.89 16.66
CA ALA A 307 -4.43 -18.31 18.05
C ALA A 307 -3.82 -19.71 18.26
N ASN A 308 -3.85 -20.61 17.26
CA ASN A 308 -3.27 -21.94 17.34
C ASN A 308 -1.85 -21.97 16.73
N PRO A 309 -0.77 -21.93 17.52
CA PRO A 309 0.59 -21.90 16.98
C PRO A 309 0.97 -23.15 16.17
N ASN A 310 0.23 -24.25 16.34
CA ASN A 310 0.46 -25.54 15.69
C ASN A 310 -0.51 -25.81 14.52
N ALA A 311 -1.21 -24.79 14.02
CA ALA A 311 -2.03 -24.94 12.83
C ALA A 311 -1.18 -25.29 11.60
N LEU A 312 -1.83 -25.76 10.53
CA LEU A 312 -1.17 -25.92 9.23
C LEU A 312 -0.52 -24.59 8.82
N ASP A 313 0.72 -24.61 8.34
CA ASP A 313 1.54 -23.41 8.07
C ASP A 313 1.78 -22.49 9.28
N GLY A 314 1.68 -23.05 10.49
CA GLY A 314 2.05 -22.40 11.74
C GLY A 314 1.13 -21.24 12.16
N PRO A 315 1.62 -20.29 12.98
CA PRO A 315 0.80 -19.23 13.53
C PRO A 315 0.25 -18.28 12.47
N HIS A 316 0.89 -18.17 11.29
CA HIS A 316 0.41 -17.34 10.18
C HIS A 316 -0.65 -18.02 9.32
N TYR A 317 -0.88 -19.33 9.49
CA TYR A 317 -1.93 -20.08 8.79
C TYR A 317 -1.94 -19.85 7.27
N GLY A 318 -0.73 -19.80 6.68
CA GLY A 318 -0.51 -19.61 5.25
C GLY A 318 -0.32 -18.15 4.81
N ALA A 319 -0.52 -17.17 5.69
CA ALA A 319 -0.29 -15.76 5.38
C ALA A 319 1.21 -15.43 5.28
N THR A 320 1.56 -14.56 4.33
CA THR A 320 2.94 -14.06 4.11
C THR A 320 2.93 -12.53 4.09
N PRO A 321 4.07 -11.82 4.15
CA PRO A 321 5.39 -12.30 4.54
C PRO A 321 5.41 -12.60 6.04
N ALA A 322 5.71 -13.84 6.44
CA ALA A 322 6.02 -14.15 7.84
C ALA A 322 7.35 -13.50 8.28
N THR A 323 8.28 -13.38 7.32
CA THR A 323 9.54 -12.65 7.44
C THR A 323 9.59 -11.58 6.35
N PRO A 324 10.05 -10.34 6.65
CA PRO A 324 10.00 -9.28 5.66
C PRO A 324 10.84 -9.56 4.40
N GLU A 325 10.22 -9.50 3.22
CA GLU A 325 10.93 -9.33 1.94
C GLU A 325 11.14 -7.83 1.69
N GLN A 326 12.15 -7.46 0.90
CA GLN A 326 12.56 -6.06 0.75
C GLN A 326 11.89 -5.40 -0.47
N GLY A 327 11.58 -4.11 -0.34
CA GLY A 327 11.35 -3.20 -1.45
C GLY A 327 12.66 -2.82 -2.15
N ILE A 328 12.62 -1.76 -2.95
CA ILE A 328 13.75 -1.37 -3.81
C ILE A 328 14.42 -0.11 -3.28
N ILE A 329 15.75 -0.12 -3.20
CA ILE A 329 16.59 1.06 -2.92
C ILE A 329 17.54 1.26 -4.10
N GLU A 330 17.49 2.44 -4.71
CA GLU A 330 18.38 2.87 -5.80
C GLU A 330 19.17 4.11 -5.37
N VAL A 331 20.49 3.99 -5.27
CA VAL A 331 21.40 5.08 -4.91
C VAL A 331 22.56 5.10 -5.91
N PRO A 332 22.35 5.63 -7.12
CA PRO A 332 23.37 5.71 -8.16
C PRO A 332 24.47 6.73 -7.86
#